data_AF-A0A953KYR5-F1
#
_entry.id   AF-A0A953KYR5-F1
#
_cell.length_a   1.000
_cell.length_b   1.000
_cell.length_c   1.000
_cell.angle_alpha   90.00
_cell.angle_beta   90.00
_cell.angle_gamma   90.00
#
_symmetry.space_group_name_H-M   'P 1'
#
loop_
_entity.id
_entity.type
_entity.pdbx_description
1 polymer ?
#
loop_
_entity_poly.entity_id
_entity_poly.type
_entity_poly.pdbx_seq_one_letter_code
_entity_poly.pdbx_strand_id
1 'polypeptide(L)' 'MLPIVLPFKERAFKIRQVDAYKEIWDVCRKRYVVLTPEEWIRQHVIHLLIDDYQVPGGMISVEKKGPYRKSVEAV' A
#
# COMPACT_ATOMS: atom_id res chain seq x y z
N MET A 1 -9.19 -0.62 -22.77
CA MET A 1 -8.38 -0.64 -21.54
C MET A 1 -8.09 -2.10 -21.24
N LEU A 2 -6.85 -2.56 -21.42
CA LEU A 2 -6.50 -3.96 -21.12
C LEU A 2 -6.53 -4.15 -19.61
N PRO A 3 -7.12 -5.23 -19.07
CA PRO A 3 -6.97 -5.57 -17.67
C PRO A 3 -5.50 -5.90 -17.44
N ILE A 4 -4.81 -5.05 -16.68
CA ILE A 4 -3.47 -5.38 -16.19
C ILE A 4 -3.68 -6.52 -15.18
N VAL A 5 -3.51 -7.76 -15.65
CA VAL A 5 -3.46 -8.95 -14.81
C VAL A 5 -2.03 -9.06 -14.32
N LEU A 6 -1.78 -8.63 -13.08
CA LEU A 6 -0.49 -8.87 -12.42
C LEU A 6 -0.52 -10.29 -11.84
N PRO A 7 0.39 -11.19 -12.23
CA PRO A 7 0.43 -12.56 -11.75
C PRO A 7 1.08 -12.61 -10.36
N PHE A 8 0.42 -12.02 -9.36
CA PHE A 8 0.90 -12.16 -7.99
C PHE A 8 0.49 -13.50 -7.41
N LYS A 9 1.39 -14.10 -6.63
CA LYS A 9 1.08 -15.26 -5.78
C LYS A 9 -0.07 -14.90 -4.83
N GLU A 10 -1.01 -15.82 -4.66
CA GLU A 10 -2.09 -15.65 -3.68
C GLU A 10 -1.51 -15.52 -2.26
N ARG A 11 -1.94 -14.49 -1.54
CA ARG A 11 -1.49 -14.19 -0.17
C ARG A 11 -2.67 -13.83 0.71
N ALA A 12 -2.62 -14.29 1.95
CA ALA A 12 -3.63 -13.97 2.95
C ALA A 12 -3.35 -12.57 3.54
N PHE A 13 -3.97 -11.54 2.98
CA PHE A 13 -3.90 -10.19 3.53
C PHE A 13 -4.91 -9.99 4.66
N LYS A 14 -4.49 -9.30 5.71
CA LYS A 14 -5.40 -8.84 6.78
C LYS A 14 -6.19 -7.64 6.27
N ILE A 15 -7.40 -7.90 5.78
CA ILE A 15 -8.34 -6.88 5.30
C ILE A 15 -9.47 -6.75 6.32
N ARG A 16 -9.89 -5.52 6.59
CA ARG A 16 -11.08 -5.22 7.39
C ARG A 16 -12.03 -4.30 6.63
N GLN A 17 -13.32 -4.44 6.88
CA GLN A 17 -14.34 -3.51 6.39
C GLN A 17 -14.52 -2.39 7.42
N VAL A 18 -14.53 -1.14 6.96
CA VAL A 18 -14.82 0.05 7.76
C VAL A 18 -15.87 0.86 7.01
N ASP A 19 -17.10 0.85 7.52
CA ASP A 19 -18.25 1.51 6.90
C ASP A 19 -18.35 1.19 5.39
N ALA A 20 -18.11 2.21 4.55
CA ALA A 20 -18.22 2.15 3.10
C ALA A 20 -16.93 1.70 2.37
N TYR A 21 -15.80 1.56 3.09
CA TYR A 21 -14.52 1.23 2.48
C TYR A 21 -13.84 0.02 3.14
N LYS A 22 -12.85 -0.53 2.45
CA LYS A 22 -11.99 -1.59 2.98
C LYS A 22 -10.66 -0.98 3.38
N GLU A 23 -10.04 -1.57 4.39
CA GLU A 23 -8.67 -1.28 4.76
C GLU A 23 -7.84 -2.55 4.78
N ILE A 24 -6.56 -2.40 4.46
CA ILE A 24 -5.57 -3.46 4.48
C ILE A 24 -4.49 -3.13 5.51
N TRP A 25 -3.99 -4.13 6.23
CA TRP A 25 -2.88 -3.97 7.14
C TRP A 25 -1.57 -3.79 6.37
N ASP A 26 -0.90 -2.65 6.57
CA ASP A 26 0.43 -2.37 6.03
C ASP A 26 1.49 -2.80 7.04
N VAL A 27 2.27 -3.83 6.70
CA VAL A 27 3.34 -4.37 7.57
C VAL A 27 4.52 -3.42 7.76
N CYS A 28 4.81 -2.55 6.78
CA CYS A 28 5.89 -1.58 6.84
C CYS A 28 5.52 -0.40 7.74
N ARG A 29 4.27 0.08 7.64
CA ARG A 29 3.77 1.24 8.42
C ARG A 29 3.12 0.84 9.76
N LYS A 30 2.87 -0.46 9.98
CA LYS A 30 2.21 -1.03 11.17
C LYS A 30 0.85 -0.38 11.48
N ARG A 31 0.05 -0.16 10.44
CA ARG A 31 -1.30 0.42 10.56
C ARG A 31 -2.20 -0.06 9.44
N TYR A 32 -3.51 0.08 9.63
CA TYR A 32 -4.48 -0.08 8.54
C TYR A 32 -4.46 1.13 7.62
N VAL A 33 -4.55 0.88 6.31
CA VAL A 33 -4.62 1.89 5.25
C VAL A 33 -5.77 1.56 4.31
N VAL A 34 -6.40 2.59 3.73
CA VAL A 34 -7.52 2.40 2.79
C VAL A 34 -7.07 1.53 1.61
N LEU A 35 -7.84 0.48 1.33
CA LEU A 35 -7.58 -0.46 0.25
C LEU A 35 -8.01 0.16 -1.08
N THR A 36 -7.12 0.93 -1.69
CA THR A 36 -7.23 1.39 -3.08
C THR A 36 -6.60 0.37 -4.03
N PRO A 37 -6.90 0.39 -5.35
CA PRO A 37 -6.20 -0.46 -6.32
C PRO A 37 -4.68 -0.27 -6.31
N GLU A 38 -4.21 0.95 -6.08
CA GLU A 38 -2.79 1.29 -5.99
C GLU A 38 -2.16 0.68 -4.72
N GLU A 39 -2.86 0.77 -3.57
CA GLU A 39 -2.42 0.17 -2.32
C GLU A 39 -2.46 -1.36 -2.39
N TRP A 40 -3.43 -1.94 -3.10
CA TRP A 40 -3.48 -3.37 -3.37
C TRP A 40 -2.20 -3.86 -4.07
N ILE A 41 -1.81 -3.20 -5.17
CA ILE A 41 -0.57 -3.53 -5.89
C ILE A 41 0.64 -3.32 -4.98
N ARG A 42 0.67 -2.23 -4.20
CA ARG A 42 1.77 -1.92 -3.27
C ARG A 42 1.96 -3.00 -2.22
N GLN A 43 0.89 -3.50 -1.60
CA GLN A 43 0.98 -4.57 -0.60
C GLN A 43 1.46 -5.88 -1.22
N HIS A 44 1.10 -6.19 -2.47
CA HIS A 44 1.66 -7.34 -3.19
C HIS A 44 3.17 -7.20 -3.41
N VAL A 45 3.64 -6.02 -3.82
CA VAL A 45 5.08 -5.77 -4.02
C VAL A 45 5.85 -5.82 -2.70
N ILE A 46 5.32 -5.24 -1.62
CA ILE A 46 5.94 -5.31 -0.29
C ILE A 46 6.11 -6.77 0.14
N HIS A 47 5.05 -7.58 0.03
CA HIS A 47 5.11 -8.98 0.39
C HIS A 47 5.99 -9.82 -0.54
N LEU A 48 6.03 -9.51 -1.83
CA LEU A 48 7.01 -10.10 -2.76
C LEU A 48 8.44 -9.87 -2.26
N LEU A 49 8.77 -8.63 -1.88
CA LEU A 49 10.10 -8.29 -1.37
C LEU A 49 10.42 -9.00 -0.05
N ILE A 50 9.48 -9.04 0.88
CA ILE A 50 9.69 -9.65 2.20
C ILE A 50 9.73 -11.17 2.12
N ASP A 51 8.72 -11.80 1.51
CA ASP A 51 8.53 -13.25 1.58
C ASP A 51 9.38 -13.99 0.53
N ASP A 52 9.54 -13.44 -0.68
CA ASP A 52 10.24 -14.14 -1.76
C ASP A 52 11.70 -13.66 -1.90
N TYR A 53 11.97 -12.36 -1.73
CA TYR A 53 13.32 -11.79 -1.83
C TYR A 53 14.01 -11.61 -0.46
N GLN A 54 13.36 -11.97 0.64
CA GLN A 54 13.92 -11.92 2.00
C GLN A 54 14.46 -10.54 2.39
N VAL A 55 13.87 -9.47 1.84
CA VAL A 55 14.21 -8.09 2.19
C VAL A 55 13.61 -7.78 3.57
N PRO A 56 14.41 -7.39 4.57
CA PRO A 56 13.88 -7.03 5.87
C PRO A 56 12.89 -5.87 5.76
N GLY A 57 11.71 -5.99 6.36
CA GLY A 57 10.66 -4.96 6.29
C GLY A 57 11.12 -3.56 6.76
N GLY A 58 12.12 -3.49 7.65
CA GLY A 58 12.73 -2.23 8.09
C GLY A 58 13.54 -1.50 7.01
N MET A 59 13.94 -2.19 5.94
CA MET A 59 14.64 -1.61 4.78
C MET A 59 13.68 -1.14 3.68
N ILE A 60 12.37 -1.39 3.83
CA ILE A 60 11.35 -1.00 2.87
C ILE A 60 10.72 0.32 3.33
N SER A 61 10.98 1.39 2.57
CA SER A 61 10.33 2.68 2.78
C SER A 61 9.15 2.83 1.83
N VAL A 62 7.99 3.16 2.39
CA VAL A 62 6.81 3.50 1.58
C VAL A 62 6.67 5.02 1.54
N GLU A 63 6.61 5.58 0.33
CA GLU A 63 6.48 7.01 0.10
C GLU A 63 5.36 7.61 0.97
N LYS A 64 5.70 8.74 1.60
CA LYS A 64 4.80 9.51 2.46
C LYS A 64 4.38 10.74 1.66
N LYS A 65 3.07 10.92 1.46
CA LYS A 65 2.58 12.25 1.05
C LYS A 65 3.01 13.25 2.12
N GLY A 66 3.83 14.22 1.73
CA GLY A 66 4.17 15.36 2.58
C GLY A 66 2.93 16.18 2.91
N PRO A 67 3.00 17.07 3.92
CA PRO A 67 1.92 18.02 4.16
C PRO A 67 1.68 18.83 2.88
N TYR A 68 0.42 18.90 2.44
CA TYR A 68 0.01 19.77 1.34
C TYR A 68 0.22 21.22 1.79
N ARG A 69 1.34 21.82 1.36
CA ARG A 69 1.58 23.25 1.56
C ARG A 69 0.71 23.96 0.52
N LYS A 70 -0.41 24.54 0.95
CA LYS A 70 -1.14 25.50 0.11
C LYS A 70 -0.13 26.58 -0.28
N SER A 71 0.19 26.65 -1.57
CA SER A 71 0.87 27.81 -2.15
C SER A 71 0.03 29.01 -1.76
N VAL A 72 0.63 29.94 -1.03
CA VAL A 72 -0.02 31.21 -0.72
C VAL A 72 -0.46 31.83 -2.05
N GLU A 73 -1.75 32.12 -2.20
CA GLU A 73 -2.24 32.93 -3.31
C GLU A 73 -1.51 34.27 -3.21
N ALA A 74 -0.72 34.56 -4.24
CA ALA A 74 -0.09 35.87 -4.39
C ALA A 74 -1.23 36.88 -4.59
N VAL A 75 -1.44 37.71 -3.57
CA VAL A 75 -2.29 38.91 -3.61
C VAL A 75 -1.66 39.94 -4.54
#